data_AF-A0A3D2J3S0-F1
#
_entry.id   AF-A0A3D2J3S0-F1
#
_cell.length_a   1.000
_cell.length_b   1.000
_cell.length_c   1.000
_cell.angle_alpha   90.00
_cell.angle_beta   90.00
_cell.angle_gamma   90.00
#
_symmetry.space_group_name_H-M   'P 1'
#
loop_
_entity.id
_entity.type
_entity.pdbx_description
1 polymer ?
#
loop_
_entity_poly.entity_id
_entity_poly.type
_entity_poly.pdbx_seq_one_letter_code
_entity_poly.pdbx_strand_id
1 'polypeptide(L)'
;MLLRSYNSALSQASSAFTPIRPPATPLVVRSPYISTWLMADALPGNWPRFWNGNIKALTGIAHIDGSSYIFMGAPGNIGATQMMTQTNLTVTSTKSI
;
A
#
# COMPACT_ATOMS: atom_id res chain seq x y z
N MET A 1 49.17 -17.93 31.85
CA MET A 1 47.72 -17.64 31.86
C MET A 1 47.43 -16.81 30.60
N LEU A 2 47.02 -17.45 29.51
CA LEU A 2 46.86 -16.84 28.18
C LEU A 2 45.35 -16.70 27.90
N LEU A 3 44.82 -15.48 27.93
CA LEU A 3 43.42 -15.19 27.58
C LEU A 3 43.27 -15.23 26.06
N ARG A 4 42.37 -16.10 25.56
CA ARG A 4 41.94 -16.14 24.16
C ARG A 4 40.73 -15.23 24.01
N SER A 5 40.85 -14.17 23.22
CA SER A 5 39.75 -13.29 22.85
C SER A 5 38.85 -14.00 21.82
N TYR A 6 37.54 -14.05 22.06
CA TYR A 6 36.56 -14.55 21.11
C TYR A 6 35.96 -13.37 20.34
N ASN A 7 36.22 -13.28 19.03
CA ASN A 7 35.50 -12.38 18.13
C ASN A 7 34.23 -13.08 17.66
N SER A 8 33.09 -12.80 18.30
CA SER A 8 31.77 -13.21 17.82
C SER A 8 31.25 -12.17 16.82
N ALA A 9 31.29 -12.48 15.53
CA ALA A 9 30.57 -11.69 14.53
C ALA A 9 29.06 -11.96 14.66
N LEU A 10 28.27 -10.91 14.93
CA LEU A 10 26.81 -10.99 14.91
C LEU A 10 26.35 -11.08 13.45
N SER A 11 25.82 -12.23 13.05
CA SER A 11 25.10 -12.37 11.78
C SER A 11 23.76 -11.65 11.89
N GLN A 12 23.65 -10.47 11.31
CA GLN A 12 22.39 -9.74 11.24
C GLN A 12 21.52 -10.37 10.14
N ALA A 13 20.61 -11.26 10.53
CA ALA A 13 19.59 -11.76 9.63
C ALA A 13 18.65 -10.61 9.23
N SER A 14 18.76 -10.14 7.99
CA SER A 14 17.79 -9.23 7.39
C SER A 14 16.53 -10.02 7.04
N SER A 15 15.46 -9.85 7.81
CA SER A 15 14.15 -10.39 7.45
C SER A 15 13.61 -9.63 6.23
N ALA A 16 13.85 -10.19 5.05
CA ALA A 16 13.21 -9.70 3.81
C ALA A 16 11.82 -10.33 3.70
N PHE A 17 10.77 -9.55 4.01
CA PHE A 17 9.38 -9.97 3.81
C PHE A 17 8.87 -9.46 2.46
N THR A 18 8.96 -10.30 1.44
CA THR A 18 8.42 -10.00 0.10
C THR A 18 7.50 -11.14 -0.36
N PRO A 19 6.27 -10.86 -0.79
CA PRO A 19 5.61 -9.55 -0.76
C PRO A 19 5.03 -9.23 0.63
N ILE A 20 5.26 -8.01 1.11
CA ILE A 20 4.59 -7.51 2.32
C ILE A 20 3.11 -7.28 2.01
N ARG A 21 2.22 -7.97 2.75
CA ARG A 21 0.76 -7.73 2.71
C ARG A 21 0.35 -6.94 3.94
N PRO A 22 0.37 -5.60 3.89
CA PRO A 22 -0.14 -4.80 5.00
C PRO A 22 -1.66 -5.02 5.13
N PRO A 23 -2.20 -5.11 6.36
CA PRO A 23 -3.65 -5.18 6.58
C PRO A 23 -4.36 -3.89 6.12
N ALA A 24 -3.63 -2.79 6.06
CA ALA A 24 -4.11 -1.49 5.60
C ALA A 24 -3.00 -0.77 4.81
N THR A 25 -3.19 -0.53 3.51
CA THR A 25 -2.21 0.18 2.68
C THR A 25 -2.45 1.70 2.78
N PRO A 26 -1.47 2.52 3.21
CA PRO A 26 -1.64 3.98 3.21
C PRO A 26 -1.78 4.50 1.77
N LEU A 27 -2.79 5.34 1.52
CA LEU A 27 -3.11 5.86 0.19
C LEU A 27 -2.78 7.34 0.04
N VAL A 28 -3.34 8.17 0.91
CA VAL A 28 -3.14 9.62 0.90
C VAL A 28 -2.93 10.07 2.33
N VAL A 29 -1.77 10.68 2.58
CA VAL A 29 -1.41 11.31 3.85
C VAL A 29 -1.31 12.81 3.60
N ARG A 30 -2.21 13.61 4.19
CA ARG A 30 -2.24 15.07 4.02
C ARG A 30 -1.86 15.83 5.29
N SER A 31 -2.16 15.29 6.47
CA SER A 31 -1.92 15.92 7.77
C SER A 31 -1.91 14.84 8.87
N PRO A 32 -1.43 15.11 10.11
CA PRO A 32 -1.39 14.12 11.19
C PRO A 32 -2.73 13.44 11.48
N TYR A 33 -3.82 14.17 11.19
CA TYR A 33 -5.20 13.72 11.34
C TYR A 33 -5.92 13.59 10.01
N ILE A 34 -5.21 13.46 8.88
CA ILE A 34 -5.79 13.21 7.56
C ILE A 34 -4.92 12.15 6.84
N SER A 35 -5.14 10.88 7.20
CA SER A 35 -4.62 9.70 6.50
C SER A 35 -5.77 8.80 6.03
N THR A 36 -5.79 8.46 4.75
CA THR A 36 -6.73 7.49 4.16
C THR A 36 -6.01 6.18 3.86
N TRP A 37 -6.66 5.07 4.16
CA TRP A 37 -6.11 3.71 4.10
C TRP A 37 -6.97 2.81 3.21
N LEU A 38 -6.33 1.88 2.51
CA LEU A 38 -6.99 0.80 1.79
C LEU A 38 -7.05 -0.43 2.69
N MET A 39 -8.25 -0.87 3.04
CA MET A 39 -8.46 -2.08 3.84
C MET A 39 -8.74 -3.28 2.92
N ALA A 40 -7.96 -3.44 1.85
CA ALA A 40 -8.16 -4.44 0.82
C ALA A 40 -6.84 -4.79 0.11
N ASP A 41 -6.85 -5.92 -0.57
CA ASP A 41 -5.69 -6.48 -1.26
C ASP A 41 -5.40 -5.80 -2.60
N ALA A 42 -6.46 -5.31 -3.24
CA ALA A 42 -6.41 -4.65 -4.53
C ALA A 42 -6.99 -3.24 -4.41
N LEU A 43 -6.28 -2.29 -5.01
CA LEU A 43 -6.66 -0.89 -5.11
C LEU A 43 -7.95 -0.65 -5.93
N PRO A 44 -8.15 -1.27 -7.10
CA PRO A 44 -9.41 -1.20 -7.81
C PRO A 44 -10.47 -2.08 -7.14
N GLY A 45 -11.72 -1.60 -7.16
CA GLY A 45 -12.88 -2.30 -6.61
C GLY A 45 -13.12 -2.14 -5.11
N ASN A 46 -12.25 -1.39 -4.41
CA ASN A 46 -12.41 -1.14 -2.98
C ASN A 46 -12.37 0.35 -2.66
N TRP A 47 -13.24 0.77 -1.74
CA TRP A 47 -13.24 2.15 -1.26
C TRP A 47 -12.19 2.36 -0.17
N PRO A 48 -11.31 3.37 -0.33
CA PRO A 48 -10.46 3.82 0.75
C PRO A 48 -11.27 4.33 1.95
N ARG A 49 -10.74 4.14 3.15
CA ARG A 49 -11.39 4.53 4.40
C ARG A 49 -10.48 5.40 5.24
N PHE A 50 -11.11 6.28 5.99
CA PHE A 50 -10.44 7.05 7.00
C PHE A 50 -10.20 6.24 8.28
N TRP A 51 -9.36 6.71 9.21
CA TRP A 51 -9.09 5.97 10.47
C TRP A 51 -10.35 5.67 11.27
N ASN A 52 -11.38 6.53 11.15
CA ASN A 52 -12.68 6.36 11.80
C ASN A 52 -13.67 5.48 11.02
N GLY A 53 -13.22 4.79 9.96
CA GLY A 53 -14.04 3.91 9.13
C GLY A 53 -14.85 4.61 8.04
N ASN A 54 -14.92 5.95 8.03
CA ASN A 54 -15.69 6.69 7.03
C ASN A 54 -15.09 6.50 5.63
N ILE A 55 -15.93 6.05 4.69
CA ILE A 55 -15.58 5.92 3.27
C ILE A 55 -15.08 7.27 2.73
N LYS A 56 -14.04 7.20 1.90
CA LYS A 56 -13.59 8.29 1.04
C LYS A 56 -13.72 7.81 -0.39
N ALA A 57 -14.65 8.41 -1.12
CA ALA A 57 -14.95 8.08 -2.52
C ALA A 57 -13.86 8.61 -3.47
N LEU A 58 -12.60 8.24 -3.21
CA LEU A 58 -11.47 8.52 -4.08
C LEU A 58 -11.49 7.49 -5.20
N THR A 59 -11.62 7.98 -6.43
CA THR A 59 -11.62 7.15 -7.65
C THR A 59 -10.47 7.59 -8.53
N GLY A 60 -9.72 6.61 -9.05
CA GLY A 60 -8.71 6.81 -10.08
C GLY A 60 -9.16 6.15 -11.38
N ILE A 61 -9.26 6.96 -12.44
CA ILE A 61 -9.59 6.52 -13.79
C ILE A 61 -8.41 6.87 -14.70
N ALA A 62 -7.95 5.91 -15.49
CA ALA A 62 -6.96 6.10 -16.54
C ALA A 62 -7.62 5.90 -17.91
N HIS A 63 -7.36 6.82 -18.83
CA HIS A 63 -7.81 6.71 -20.22
C HIS A 63 -6.66 6.20 -21.08
N ILE A 64 -6.85 5.06 -21.74
CA ILE A 64 -5.86 4.41 -22.58
C ILE A 64 -6.55 4.02 -23.88
N ASP A 65 -6.06 4.51 -25.02
CA ASP A 65 -6.55 4.17 -26.36
C ASP A 65 -8.08 4.29 -26.53
N GLY A 66 -8.65 5.37 -25.98
CA GLY A 66 -10.09 5.64 -26.03
C GLY A 66 -10.94 4.84 -25.04
N SER A 67 -10.33 3.95 -24.25
CA SER A 67 -11.00 3.16 -23.21
C SER A 67 -10.69 3.70 -21.82
N SER A 68 -11.68 3.64 -20.93
CA SER A 68 -11.58 4.14 -19.56
C SER A 68 -11.46 2.99 -18.56
N TYR A 69 -10.39 3.02 -17.77
CA TYR A 69 -10.02 1.95 -16.86
C TYR A 69 -9.98 2.46 -15.42
N ILE A 70 -10.59 1.73 -14.51
CA ILE A 70 -10.58 2.02 -13.08
C ILE A 70 -9.33 1.38 -12.48
N PHE A 71 -8.41 2.20 -11.98
CA PHE A 71 -7.24 1.70 -11.26
C PHE A 71 -7.37 1.88 -9.74
N MET A 72 -8.33 2.68 -9.27
CA MET A 72 -8.56 2.91 -7.85
C MET A 72 -10.02 3.21 -7.53
N GLY A 73 -10.50 2.70 -6.40
CA GLY A 73 -11.84 2.95 -5.90
C GLY A 73 -12.85 1.92 -6.41
N ALA A 74 -14.10 2.04 -5.96
CA ALA A 74 -15.21 1.22 -6.42
C ALA A 74 -16.33 2.07 -7.05
N PRO A 75 -15.99 2.94 -8.04
CA PRO A 75 -16.96 3.79 -8.68
C PRO A 75 -18.06 2.95 -9.33
N GLY A 76 -19.31 3.37 -9.15
CA GLY A 76 -20.45 2.78 -9.85
C GLY A 76 -20.55 3.28 -11.29
N ASN A 77 -21.68 3.90 -11.63
CA ASN A 77 -22.00 4.37 -12.99
C ASN A 77 -21.23 5.64 -13.39
N ILE A 78 -19.94 5.51 -13.73
CA ILE A 78 -19.09 6.66 -14.07
C ILE A 78 -18.42 6.52 -15.46
N GLY A 79 -18.97 5.68 -16.33
CA GLY A 79 -18.53 5.52 -17.73
C GLY A 79 -17.27 4.65 -17.91
N ALA A 80 -16.44 4.50 -16.87
CA ALA A 80 -15.39 3.49 -16.83
C ALA A 80 -15.96 2.17 -16.30
N THR A 81 -15.83 1.08 -17.06
CA THR A 81 -16.38 -0.24 -16.69
C THR A 81 -15.31 -1.30 -16.47
N GLN A 82 -14.08 -1.06 -16.92
CA GLN A 82 -13.01 -2.05 -16.85
C GLN A 82 -12.11 -1.78 -15.63
N MET A 83 -12.03 -2.75 -14.72
CA MET A 83 -11.08 -2.71 -13.61
C MET A 83 -9.69 -3.12 -14.09
N MET A 84 -8.67 -2.36 -13.71
CA MET A 84 -7.28 -2.76 -13.93
C MET A 84 -6.88 -3.88 -12.97
N THR A 85 -5.92 -4.71 -13.38
CA THR A 85 -5.33 -5.73 -12.51
C THR A 85 -4.11 -5.15 -11.81
N GLN A 86 -4.10 -5.15 -10.48
CA GLN A 86 -2.91 -4.82 -9.69
C GLN A 86 -1.93 -6.00 -9.73
N THR A 87 -0.75 -5.80 -10.33
CA THR A 87 0.25 -6.86 -10.52
C THR A 87 1.27 -6.95 -9.38
N ASN A 88 1.64 -5.81 -8.79
CA ASN A 88 2.60 -5.75 -7.69
C ASN A 88 2.24 -4.61 -6.73
N LEU A 89 2.57 -4.80 -5.45
CA LEU A 89 2.59 -3.76 -4.42
C LEU A 89 3.90 -3.88 -3.65
N THR A 90 4.69 -2.80 -3.64
CA THR A 90 5.91 -2.71 -2.83
C THR A 90 5.71 -1.61 -1.80
N VAL A 91 5.80 -1.96 -0.51
CA VAL A 91 5.72 -1.02 0.61
C VAL A 91 7.06 -0.96 1.31
N THR A 92 7.59 0.24 1.51
CA THR A 92 8.84 0.48 2.21
C THR A 92 8.57 1.00 3.62
N SER A 93 9.45 0.70 4.58
CA SER A 93 9.34 1.26 5.93
C SER A 93 9.41 2.78 5.89
N THR A 94 8.56 3.42 6.70
CA THR A 94 8.66 4.87 6.94
C THR A 94 9.96 5.15 7.69
N LYS A 95 10.82 6.01 7.14
CA LYS A 95 12.05 6.45 7.81
C LYS A 95 11.73 7.67 8.68
N SER A 96 11.89 7.53 9.99
CA SER A 96 11.94 8.67 10.90
C SER A 96 13.39 9.13 11.04
N ILE A 97 13.62 10.45 11.03
CA ILE A 97 14.91 11.04 11.41
C ILE A 97 15.05 11.11 12.93
#